data_AF-A0A452Y1Z1-F1
#
_entry.id   AF-A0A452Y1Z1-F1
#
_cell.length_a   1.000
_cell.length_b   1.000
_cell.length_c   1.000
_cell.angle_alpha   90.00
_cell.angle_beta   90.00
_cell.angle_gamma   90.00
#
_symmetry.space_group_name_H-M   'P 1'
#
loop_
_entity.id
_entity.type
_entity.pdbx_description
1 polymer ?
#
loop_
_entity_poly.entity_id
_entity_poly.type
_entity_poly.pdbx_seq_one_letter_code
_entity_poly.pdbx_strand_id
1 'polypeptide(L)'
;MAGKTETFQLVRNDVDKNRMRIRAPNGSFLQANKDGSVTANFGESTTWGDDDPSVFVVTIVNWVPSIFDGIPNKDLLDGTQLQFKSLTQKAFVAAENGGGAALVANRPSASGWESFKLWRIDQNTFNFKVSNNQFVTVSGVNVVATASAPGQTETFQLVRSYADKNRMRIRAPNGSFLQRQIKMVR
;
A
#
# COMPACT_ATOMS: atom_id res chain seq x y z
N MET A 1 -4.43 11.56 -25.36
CA MET A 1 -5.62 10.84 -24.86
C MET A 1 -5.38 9.37 -25.22
N ALA A 2 -5.34 8.47 -24.24
CA ALA A 2 -5.38 7.04 -24.55
C ALA A 2 -6.66 6.77 -25.35
N GLY A 3 -6.54 6.10 -26.48
CA GLY A 3 -7.66 5.87 -27.36
C GLY A 3 -8.66 4.95 -26.68
N LYS A 4 -9.90 4.92 -27.18
CA LYS A 4 -10.91 3.91 -26.81
C LYS A 4 -10.46 2.45 -27.05
N THR A 5 -9.22 2.24 -27.49
CA THR A 5 -8.63 1.04 -28.10
C THR A 5 -7.76 0.21 -27.17
N GLU A 6 -7.53 0.60 -25.90
CA GLU A 6 -6.61 -0.13 -25.00
C GLU A 6 -7.23 -0.72 -23.70
N THR A 7 -8.57 -0.67 -23.51
CA THR A 7 -9.20 -1.08 -22.23
C THR A 7 -9.79 -2.48 -22.26
N PHE A 8 -9.38 -3.35 -21.33
CA PHE A 8 -10.00 -4.65 -21.06
C PHE A 8 -10.98 -4.56 -19.90
N GLN A 9 -12.11 -5.28 -19.98
CA GLN A 9 -13.07 -5.40 -18.89
C GLN A 9 -12.95 -6.76 -18.20
N LEU A 10 -12.87 -6.73 -16.88
CA LEU A 10 -12.87 -7.93 -16.04
C LEU A 10 -14.30 -8.27 -15.64
N VAL A 11 -14.84 -9.35 -16.21
CA VAL A 11 -16.18 -9.86 -15.86
C VAL A 11 -15.99 -10.99 -14.86
N ARG A 12 -16.51 -10.85 -13.64
CA ARG A 12 -16.44 -11.89 -12.62
C ARG A 12 -17.70 -12.73 -12.64
N ASN A 13 -17.57 -14.04 -12.46
CA ASN A 13 -18.72 -14.88 -12.21
C ASN A 13 -19.35 -14.52 -10.85
N ASP A 14 -20.68 -14.55 -10.78
CA ASP A 14 -21.39 -14.14 -9.56
C ASP A 14 -21.42 -15.18 -8.45
N VAL A 15 -21.20 -16.44 -8.80
CA VAL A 15 -21.16 -17.59 -7.89
C VAL A 15 -19.71 -17.88 -7.47
N ASP A 16 -18.80 -18.02 -8.43
CA ASP A 16 -17.36 -18.26 -8.23
C ASP A 16 -16.54 -17.02 -8.59
N LYS A 17 -16.19 -16.22 -7.59
CA LYS A 17 -15.51 -14.93 -7.77
C LYS A 17 -14.06 -15.03 -8.26
N ASN A 18 -13.49 -16.24 -8.31
CA ASN A 18 -12.16 -16.51 -8.86
C ASN A 18 -12.21 -16.77 -10.37
N ARG A 19 -13.38 -17.07 -10.93
CA ARG A 19 -13.58 -17.19 -12.37
C ARG A 19 -13.88 -15.84 -12.98
N MET A 20 -13.11 -15.49 -14.00
CA MET A 20 -13.18 -14.21 -14.65
C MET A 20 -13.05 -14.37 -16.16
N ARG A 21 -13.72 -13.49 -16.90
CA ARG A 21 -13.43 -13.27 -18.32
C ARG A 21 -12.80 -11.91 -18.50
N ILE A 22 -12.06 -11.77 -19.59
CA ILE A 22 -11.39 -10.53 -19.97
C ILE A 22 -11.98 -10.10 -21.31
N ARG A 23 -12.84 -9.08 -21.32
CA ARG A 23 -13.43 -8.54 -22.55
C ARG A 23 -12.46 -7.54 -23.17
N ALA A 24 -12.13 -7.74 -24.44
CA ALA A 24 -11.27 -6.86 -25.21
C ALA A 24 -12.03 -5.64 -25.76
N PRO A 25 -11.32 -4.59 -26.20
CA PRO A 25 -11.91 -3.39 -26.78
C PRO A 25 -12.78 -3.63 -28.02
N ASN A 26 -12.51 -4.72 -28.77
CA ASN A 26 -13.31 -5.12 -29.93
C ASN A 26 -14.64 -5.79 -29.54
N GLY A 27 -15.00 -5.81 -28.25
CA GLY A 27 -16.24 -6.36 -27.71
C GLY A 27 -16.20 -7.86 -27.44
N SER A 28 -15.19 -8.57 -27.94
CA SER A 28 -15.03 -10.03 -27.77
C SER A 28 -14.32 -10.36 -26.46
N PHE A 29 -14.50 -11.57 -25.93
CA PHE A 29 -13.67 -12.09 -24.84
C PHE A 29 -12.34 -12.62 -25.36
N LEU A 30 -11.31 -12.55 -24.51
CA LEU A 30 -10.10 -13.33 -24.67
C LEU A 30 -10.46 -14.81 -24.57
N GLN A 31 -9.87 -15.64 -25.42
CA GLN A 31 -9.91 -17.09 -25.34
C GLN A 31 -8.49 -17.68 -25.37
N ALA A 32 -8.29 -18.74 -24.60
CA ALA A 32 -7.12 -19.61 -24.71
C ALA A 32 -7.38 -20.72 -25.74
N ASN A 33 -6.58 -20.74 -26.80
CA ASN A 33 -6.70 -21.72 -27.87
C ASN A 33 -5.99 -23.03 -27.52
N LYS A 34 -6.34 -24.12 -28.22
CA LYS A 34 -5.75 -25.45 -28.00
C LYS A 34 -4.23 -25.51 -28.26
N ASP A 35 -3.71 -24.57 -29.05
CA ASP A 35 -2.27 -24.43 -29.34
C ASP A 35 -1.53 -23.56 -28.30
N GLY A 36 -2.24 -23.09 -27.26
CA GLY A 36 -1.69 -22.24 -26.20
C GLY A 36 -1.68 -20.74 -26.52
N SER A 37 -2.11 -20.33 -27.72
CA SER A 37 -2.24 -18.90 -28.05
C SER A 37 -3.46 -18.27 -27.36
N VAL A 38 -3.41 -16.95 -27.13
CA VAL A 38 -4.55 -16.18 -26.60
C VAL A 38 -5.04 -15.24 -27.68
N THR A 39 -6.33 -15.33 -28.03
CA THR A 39 -6.96 -14.49 -29.05
C THR A 39 -8.17 -13.76 -28.48
N ALA A 40 -8.52 -12.60 -29.04
CA ALA A 40 -9.62 -11.76 -28.56
C ALA A 40 -10.78 -11.72 -29.56
N ASN A 41 -11.37 -12.87 -29.86
CA ASN A 41 -12.45 -13.01 -30.85
C ASN A 41 -13.57 -13.95 -30.38
N PHE A 42 -13.64 -14.23 -29.07
CA PHE A 42 -14.67 -15.09 -28.52
C PHE A 42 -15.97 -14.31 -28.28
N GLY A 43 -17.11 -14.88 -28.69
CA GLY A 43 -18.42 -14.24 -28.62
C GLY A 43 -19.00 -14.14 -27.21
N GLU A 44 -20.16 -13.49 -27.07
CA GLU A 44 -20.78 -13.18 -25.78
C GLU A 44 -21.67 -14.30 -25.21
N SER A 45 -22.15 -15.22 -26.05
CA SER A 45 -23.06 -16.31 -25.64
C SER A 45 -22.27 -17.56 -25.24
N THR A 46 -22.07 -17.76 -23.94
CA THR A 46 -21.16 -18.80 -23.43
C THR A 46 -21.53 -19.27 -22.00
N THR A 47 -20.86 -20.30 -21.46
CA THR A 47 -21.08 -20.86 -20.11
C THR A 47 -19.87 -20.60 -19.20
N TRP A 48 -20.00 -20.64 -17.87
CA TRP A 48 -18.84 -20.42 -16.97
C TRP A 48 -18.02 -21.69 -16.68
N GLY A 49 -18.21 -22.73 -17.51
CA GLY A 49 -17.59 -24.04 -17.34
C GLY A 49 -16.11 -24.06 -17.67
N ASP A 50 -15.43 -25.15 -17.30
CA ASP A 50 -14.01 -25.38 -17.59
C ASP A 50 -13.74 -25.64 -19.08
N ASP A 51 -14.78 -25.98 -19.85
CA ASP A 51 -14.76 -26.16 -21.29
C ASP A 51 -14.93 -24.85 -22.08
N ASP A 52 -15.26 -23.74 -21.40
CA ASP A 52 -15.32 -22.41 -22.02
C ASP A 52 -13.90 -21.80 -22.08
N PRO A 53 -13.30 -21.64 -23.28
CA PRO A 53 -11.94 -21.16 -23.44
C PRO A 53 -11.77 -19.68 -23.06
N SER A 54 -12.86 -18.95 -22.80
CA SER A 54 -12.82 -17.56 -22.34
C SER A 54 -12.81 -17.38 -20.82
N VAL A 55 -12.97 -18.46 -20.06
CA VAL A 55 -12.97 -18.42 -18.59
C VAL A 55 -11.56 -18.62 -18.06
N PHE A 56 -11.08 -17.63 -17.32
CA PHE A 56 -9.80 -17.66 -16.63
C PHE A 56 -10.05 -17.77 -15.13
N VAL A 57 -9.38 -18.70 -14.47
CA VAL A 57 -9.23 -18.65 -13.02
C VAL A 57 -8.13 -17.62 -12.71
N VAL A 58 -8.48 -16.58 -11.96
CA VAL A 58 -7.59 -15.44 -11.67
C VAL A 58 -7.21 -15.39 -10.20
N THR A 59 -5.91 -15.24 -9.95
CA THR A 59 -5.33 -14.98 -8.62
C THR A 59 -4.88 -13.52 -8.54
N ILE A 60 -5.35 -12.75 -7.54
CA ILE A 60 -5.02 -11.33 -7.36
C ILE A 60 -3.82 -11.20 -6.39
N VAL A 61 -2.71 -10.59 -6.85
CA VAL A 61 -1.52 -10.34 -6.03
C VAL A 61 -1.63 -8.98 -5.32
N ASN A 62 -1.33 -8.91 -4.02
CA ASN A 62 -1.58 -7.76 -3.12
C ASN A 62 -3.07 -7.38 -2.93
N TRP A 63 -3.93 -8.39 -3.04
CA TRP A 63 -5.28 -8.38 -2.50
C TRP A 63 -5.24 -8.22 -0.98
N VAL A 64 -6.07 -7.33 -0.43
CA VAL A 64 -6.44 -7.40 0.99
C VAL A 64 -7.73 -8.20 1.05
N PRO A 65 -7.69 -9.48 1.48
CA PRO A 65 -8.85 -10.34 1.58
C PRO A 65 -10.10 -9.67 2.14
N SER A 66 -11.28 -9.97 1.57
CA SER A 66 -12.56 -9.47 2.10
C SER A 66 -12.85 -9.98 3.52
N ILE A 67 -12.22 -11.08 3.96
CA ILE A 67 -12.21 -11.49 5.37
C ILE A 67 -11.58 -10.43 6.29
N PHE A 68 -10.81 -9.50 5.75
CA PHE A 68 -10.27 -8.35 6.47
C PHE A 68 -11.18 -7.11 6.42
N ASP A 69 -12.35 -7.17 5.77
CA ASP A 69 -13.30 -6.04 5.72
C ASP A 69 -13.84 -5.68 7.12
N GLY A 70 -13.91 -6.67 8.01
CA GLY A 70 -14.26 -6.45 9.42
C GLY A 70 -13.10 -5.91 10.28
N ILE A 71 -11.87 -5.83 9.75
CA ILE A 71 -10.71 -5.35 10.50
C ILE A 71 -10.58 -3.83 10.32
N PRO A 72 -10.67 -3.04 11.40
CA PRO A 72 -10.40 -1.61 11.31
C PRO A 72 -8.94 -1.35 10.89
N ASN A 73 -8.74 -0.37 10.00
CA ASN A 73 -7.45 -0.07 9.37
C ASN A 73 -6.80 -1.30 8.71
N LYS A 74 -7.57 -2.09 7.94
CA LYS A 74 -7.09 -3.25 7.17
C LYS A 74 -6.05 -2.91 6.10
N ASP A 75 -5.91 -1.64 5.76
CA ASP A 75 -4.86 -1.11 4.88
C ASP A 75 -3.54 -0.82 5.64
N LEU A 76 -3.52 -1.01 6.96
CA LEU A 76 -2.35 -0.84 7.84
C LEU A 76 -2.00 -2.16 8.56
N LEU A 77 -2.15 -3.30 7.89
CA LEU A 77 -1.81 -4.60 8.49
C LEU A 77 -0.31 -4.73 8.71
N ASP A 78 0.09 -5.71 9.53
CA ASP A 78 1.50 -5.97 9.78
C ASP A 78 2.29 -6.18 8.49
N GLY A 79 3.47 -5.59 8.41
CA GLY A 79 4.33 -5.65 7.25
C GLY A 79 3.93 -4.75 6.08
N THR A 80 2.81 -4.03 6.16
CA THR A 80 2.44 -3.01 5.17
C THR A 80 3.57 -1.99 5.04
N GLN A 81 3.92 -1.63 3.80
CA GLN A 81 4.88 -0.57 3.53
C GLN A 81 4.16 0.77 3.34
N LEU A 82 4.61 1.78 4.07
CA LEU A 82 4.09 3.14 3.99
C LEU A 82 5.18 4.11 3.54
N GLN A 83 4.74 5.14 2.83
CA GLN A 83 5.56 6.30 2.47
C GLN A 83 4.85 7.55 2.98
N PHE A 84 5.57 8.42 3.67
CA PHE A 84 4.98 9.63 4.26
C PHE A 84 5.40 10.85 3.45
N LYS A 85 4.43 11.53 2.82
CA LYS A 85 4.67 12.82 2.16
C LYS A 85 4.21 13.96 3.05
N SER A 86 5.13 14.85 3.39
CA SER A 86 4.80 16.11 4.04
C SER A 86 4.10 17.03 3.05
N LEU A 87 2.85 17.40 3.33
CA LEU A 87 2.08 18.29 2.46
C LEU A 87 2.64 19.73 2.47
N THR A 88 3.20 20.17 3.60
CA THR A 88 3.77 21.52 3.72
C THR A 88 5.14 21.64 3.04
N GLN A 89 5.94 20.57 3.04
CA GLN A 89 7.25 20.55 2.37
C GLN A 89 7.17 20.03 0.93
N LYS A 90 6.05 19.41 0.54
CA LYS A 90 5.87 18.70 -0.73
C LYS A 90 6.92 17.59 -0.95
N ALA A 91 7.47 17.05 0.13
CA ALA A 91 8.58 16.11 0.11
C ALA A 91 8.28 14.86 0.97
N PHE A 92 8.83 13.73 0.59
CA PHE A 92 8.78 12.47 1.32
C PHE A 92 9.76 12.45 2.48
N VAL A 93 9.35 11.81 3.57
CA VAL A 93 10.19 11.52 4.74
C VAL A 93 11.13 10.37 4.39
N ALA A 94 12.42 10.59 4.52
CA ALA A 94 13.47 9.61 4.33
C ALA A 94 14.06 9.22 5.69
N ALA A 95 14.36 7.94 5.87
CA ALA A 95 15.33 7.50 6.87
C ALA A 95 16.73 7.65 6.27
N GLU A 96 17.46 8.69 6.70
CA GLU A 96 18.79 8.95 6.14
C GLU A 96 19.73 7.75 6.34
N ASN A 97 20.57 7.49 5.34
CA ASN A 97 21.40 6.28 5.21
C ASN A 97 20.63 4.95 5.17
N GLY A 98 19.32 4.97 4.90
CA GLY A 98 18.45 3.79 4.96
C GLY A 98 18.13 3.32 6.40
N GLY A 99 18.58 4.09 7.40
CA GLY A 99 18.61 3.72 8.81
C GLY A 99 19.98 4.02 9.42
N GLY A 100 19.98 4.46 10.68
CA GLY A 100 21.18 4.82 11.44
C GLY A 100 21.33 6.32 11.65
N ALA A 101 20.39 7.12 11.13
CA ALA A 101 20.40 8.57 11.23
C ALA A 101 18.98 9.15 11.44
N ALA A 102 18.84 10.47 11.29
CA ALA A 102 17.58 11.18 11.45
C ALA A 102 16.56 10.87 10.35
N LEU A 103 15.27 11.11 10.65
CA LEU A 103 14.24 11.18 9.62
C LEU A 103 14.16 12.61 9.07
N VAL A 104 14.17 12.75 7.74
CA VAL A 104 14.15 14.08 7.09
C VAL A 104 13.12 14.12 5.97
N ALA A 105 12.26 15.14 5.95
CA ALA A 105 11.26 15.34 4.91
C ALA A 105 11.79 16.20 3.75
N ASN A 106 12.68 15.64 2.93
CA ASN A 106 13.44 16.36 1.89
C ASN A 106 13.41 15.70 0.50
N ARG A 107 12.76 14.54 0.33
CA ARG A 107 12.86 13.77 -0.92
C ARG A 107 11.73 14.11 -1.90
N PRO A 108 12.03 14.38 -3.19
CA PRO A 108 10.99 14.73 -4.16
C PRO A 108 10.14 13.52 -4.59
N SER A 109 10.71 12.32 -4.50
CA SER A 109 10.09 11.03 -4.86
C SER A 109 10.44 9.99 -3.80
N ALA A 110 9.58 8.98 -3.65
CA ALA A 110 9.82 7.88 -2.74
C ALA A 110 10.41 6.67 -3.46
N SER A 111 11.36 6.01 -2.80
CA SER A 111 11.99 4.76 -3.20
C SER A 111 12.30 3.95 -1.92
N GLY A 112 13.51 3.43 -1.75
CA GLY A 112 13.88 2.61 -0.60
C GLY A 112 13.85 3.36 0.74
N TRP A 113 14.54 4.50 0.85
CA TRP A 113 14.72 5.20 2.13
C TRP A 113 13.46 5.87 2.66
N GLU A 114 12.49 6.11 1.78
CA GLU A 114 11.19 6.70 2.12
C GLU A 114 10.13 5.64 2.43
N SER A 115 10.48 4.34 2.35
CA SER A 115 9.58 3.22 2.60
C SER A 115 9.78 2.65 4.00
N PHE A 116 8.70 2.68 4.79
CA PHE A 116 8.66 2.24 6.19
C PHE A 116 7.75 1.03 6.32
N LYS A 117 8.26 -0.07 6.85
CA LYS A 117 7.46 -1.26 7.13
C LYS A 117 6.77 -1.12 8.49
N LEU A 118 5.47 -1.37 8.53
CA LEU A 118 4.70 -1.41 9.78
C LEU A 118 5.00 -2.69 10.54
N TRP A 119 5.24 -2.54 11.84
CA TRP A 119 5.09 -3.60 12.82
C TRP A 119 3.89 -3.29 13.72
N ARG A 120 2.79 -4.00 13.51
CA ARG A 120 1.49 -3.72 14.13
C ARG A 120 1.45 -4.29 15.54
N ILE A 121 1.19 -3.41 16.51
CA ILE A 121 0.96 -3.78 17.91
C ILE A 121 -0.54 -3.95 18.14
N ASP A 122 -1.35 -2.98 17.69
CA ASP A 122 -2.81 -3.03 17.79
C ASP A 122 -3.49 -2.32 16.59
N GLN A 123 -4.76 -1.93 16.72
CA GLN A 123 -5.52 -1.24 15.67
C GLN A 123 -4.86 0.04 15.13
N ASN A 124 -4.27 0.84 16.01
CA ASN A 124 -3.74 2.16 15.70
C ASN A 124 -2.27 2.32 16.09
N THR A 125 -1.68 1.35 16.80
CA THR A 125 -0.34 1.43 17.36
C THR A 125 0.65 0.56 16.60
N PHE A 126 1.80 1.14 16.25
CA PHE A 126 2.80 0.53 15.38
C PHE A 126 4.22 0.91 15.80
N ASN A 127 5.17 0.04 15.48
CA ASN A 127 6.55 0.44 15.24
C ASN A 127 6.78 0.64 13.73
N PHE A 128 7.75 1.49 13.37
CA PHE A 128 8.18 1.65 11.98
C PHE A 128 9.58 1.09 11.80
N LYS A 129 9.75 0.19 10.84
CA LYS A 129 11.03 -0.41 10.48
C LYS A 129 11.53 0.14 9.14
N VAL A 130 12.79 0.56 9.08
CA VAL A 130 13.43 1.14 7.88
C VAL A 130 14.29 0.10 7.15
N SER A 131 14.85 0.46 5.98
CA SER A 131 15.56 -0.46 5.09
C SER A 131 16.70 -1.24 5.77
N ASN A 132 17.47 -0.60 6.66
CA ASN A 132 18.57 -1.24 7.40
C ASN A 132 18.11 -2.03 8.64
N ASN A 133 16.85 -2.43 8.68
CA ASN A 133 16.23 -3.17 9.79
C ASN A 133 16.18 -2.46 11.15
N GLN A 134 16.45 -1.15 11.18
CA GLN A 134 16.32 -0.35 12.40
C GLN A 134 14.89 0.16 12.60
N PHE A 135 14.57 0.50 13.85
CA PHE A 135 13.31 1.09 14.25
C PHE A 135 13.43 2.60 14.39
N VAL A 136 12.35 3.27 13.98
CA VAL A 136 12.14 4.68 14.26
C VAL A 136 11.92 4.85 15.77
N THR A 137 12.61 5.80 16.38
CA THR A 137 12.58 6.11 17.81
C THR A 137 12.55 7.61 18.05
N VAL A 138 11.93 8.01 19.15
CA VAL A 138 12.00 9.37 19.67
C VAL A 138 13.20 9.50 20.60
N SER A 139 14.18 10.33 20.21
CA SER A 139 15.36 10.66 21.02
C SER A 139 15.32 12.15 21.39
N GLY A 140 14.88 12.43 22.62
CA GLY A 140 14.57 13.78 23.07
C GLY A 140 13.41 14.38 22.27
N VAL A 141 13.70 15.42 21.47
CA VAL A 141 12.72 16.04 20.56
C VAL A 141 12.86 15.57 19.10
N ASN A 142 13.88 14.76 18.81
CA ASN A 142 14.19 14.30 17.46
C ASN A 142 13.56 12.93 17.19
N VAL A 143 13.32 12.66 15.91
CA VAL A 143 12.91 11.33 15.42
C VAL A 143 14.04 10.78 14.57
N VAL A 144 14.57 9.62 14.97
CA VAL A 144 15.72 8.97 14.34
C VAL A 144 15.43 7.50 14.10
N ALA A 145 16.12 6.85 13.17
CA ALA A 145 15.97 5.42 12.87
C ALA A 145 17.19 4.62 13.32
N THR A 146 17.51 4.64 14.61
CA THR A 146 18.75 4.03 15.15
C THR A 146 18.51 2.79 16.01
N ALA A 147 17.29 2.56 16.48
CA ALA A 147 17.00 1.50 17.44
C ALA A 147 17.09 0.12 16.76
N SER A 148 17.76 -0.84 17.40
CA SER A 148 17.91 -2.21 16.89
C SER A 148 16.74 -3.13 17.28
N ALA A 149 15.94 -2.73 18.28
CA ALA A 149 14.76 -3.43 18.76
C ALA A 149 13.63 -2.43 19.08
N PRO A 150 12.36 -2.84 18.97
CA PRO A 150 11.25 -2.01 19.39
C PRO A 150 11.16 -1.94 20.92
N GLY A 151 10.68 -0.81 21.42
CA GLY A 151 10.41 -0.54 22.83
C GLY A 151 9.45 0.63 22.96
N GLN A 152 9.41 1.24 24.15
CA GLN A 152 8.44 2.30 24.46
C GLN A 152 8.63 3.54 23.57
N THR A 153 9.86 3.92 23.25
CA THR A 153 10.18 5.12 22.44
C THR A 153 9.95 4.93 20.94
N GLU A 154 9.76 3.68 20.51
CA GLU A 154 9.52 3.29 19.12
C GLU A 154 8.03 3.07 18.83
N THR A 155 7.15 3.22 19.83
CA THR A 155 5.72 2.94 19.73
C THR A 155 4.94 4.19 19.31
N PHE A 156 4.45 4.22 18.07
CA PHE A 156 3.70 5.35 17.51
C PHE A 156 2.25 4.99 17.25
N GLN A 157 1.35 5.97 17.40
CA GLN A 157 -0.03 5.83 16.95
C GLN A 157 -0.25 6.51 15.60
N LEU A 158 -0.90 5.82 14.66
CA LEU A 158 -1.40 6.40 13.43
C LEU A 158 -2.84 6.85 13.62
N VAL A 159 -3.04 8.17 13.63
CA VAL A 159 -4.36 8.79 13.82
C VAL A 159 -4.87 9.26 12.47
N ARG A 160 -5.83 8.51 11.91
CA ARG A 160 -6.43 8.81 10.61
C ARG A 160 -7.46 9.93 10.73
N SER A 161 -7.48 10.84 9.76
CA SER A 161 -8.50 11.88 9.67
C SER A 161 -9.86 11.28 9.32
N TYR A 162 -10.90 11.68 10.04
CA TYR A 162 -12.28 11.30 9.74
C TYR A 162 -12.77 11.90 8.41
N ALA A 163 -12.29 13.08 8.05
CA ALA A 163 -12.70 13.80 6.84
C ALA A 163 -11.95 13.36 5.57
N ASP A 164 -10.72 12.84 5.72
CA ASP A 164 -9.88 12.38 4.61
C ASP A 164 -9.05 11.18 5.06
N LYS A 165 -9.48 9.98 4.66
CA LYS A 165 -8.84 8.73 5.08
C LYS A 165 -7.40 8.60 4.59
N ASN A 166 -6.95 9.39 3.61
CA ASN A 166 -5.57 9.40 3.14
C ASN A 166 -4.65 10.31 3.98
N ARG A 167 -5.21 11.09 4.92
CA ARG A 167 -4.44 11.94 5.82
C ARG A 167 -4.36 11.31 7.19
N MET A 168 -3.13 11.20 7.69
CA MET A 168 -2.88 10.71 9.04
C MET A 168 -1.93 11.64 9.78
N ARG A 169 -2.08 11.68 11.10
CA ARG A 169 -1.07 12.21 12.01
C ARG A 169 -0.36 11.05 12.68
N ILE A 170 0.92 11.23 12.98
CA ILE A 170 1.73 10.26 13.69
C ILE A 170 1.91 10.79 15.11
N ARG A 171 1.33 10.10 16.09
CA ARG A 171 1.49 10.42 17.51
C ARG A 171 2.67 9.64 18.06
N ALA A 172 3.61 10.34 18.68
CA ALA A 172 4.74 9.77 19.37
C ALA A 172 4.32 9.16 20.73
N PRO A 173 5.14 8.27 21.30
CA PRO A 173 4.85 7.66 22.61
C PRO A 173 4.81 8.67 23.76
N ASN A 174 5.42 9.86 23.60
CA ASN A 174 5.30 10.98 24.53
C ASN A 174 3.96 11.75 24.42
N GLY A 175 3.01 11.26 23.62
CA GLY A 175 1.67 11.83 23.44
C GLY A 175 1.59 13.01 22.47
N SER A 176 2.72 13.52 21.98
CA SER A 176 2.77 14.63 21.01
C SER A 176 2.66 14.13 19.57
N PHE A 177 2.19 14.98 18.66
CA PHE A 177 2.24 14.66 17.23
C PHE A 177 3.59 15.02 16.64
N LEU A 178 4.10 14.15 15.76
CA LEU A 178 5.30 14.45 14.98
C LEU A 178 5.02 15.66 14.09
N GLN A 179 5.92 16.62 14.14
CA GLN A 179 5.89 17.84 13.35
C GLN A 179 7.30 18.19 12.89
N ARG A 180 7.40 19.10 11.91
CA ARG A 180 8.71 19.65 11.56
C ARG A 180 9.28 20.38 12.78
N GLN A 181 10.59 20.29 12.98
CA GLN A 181 11.26 21.17 13.92
C GLN A 181 11.28 22.58 13.33
N ILE A 182 10.55 23.51 13.96
CA ILE A 182 10.69 24.94 13.67
C ILE A 182 11.93 25.39 14.45
N LYS A 183 13.05 25.64 13.76
CA LYS A 183 14.15 26.37 14.38
C LYS A 183 13.65 27.79 14.64
N MET A 184 13.41 28.14 15.90
CA MET A 184 13.29 29.55 16.26
C MET A 184 14.66 30.18 16.01
N VAL A 185 14.73 31.11 15.05
CA VAL A 185 15.90 31.96 14.88
C VAL A 185 15.96 32.83 16.14
N ARG A 186 17.07 32.74 16.89
CA ARG A 186 17.38 33.71 17.95
C ARG A 186 17.96 34.96 17.32
#